data_AF-A0A3S4CX56-F1
#
_entry.id   AF-A0A3S4CX56-F1
#
_cell.length_a   1.000
_cell.length_b   1.000
_cell.length_c   1.000
_cell.angle_alpha   90.00
_cell.angle_beta   90.00
_cell.angle_gamma   90.00
#
_symmetry.space_group_name_H-M   'P 1'
#
loop_
_entity.id
_entity.type
_entity.pdbx_description
1 polymer ?
#
loop_
_entity_poly.entity_id
_entity_poly.type
_entity_poly.pdbx_seq_one_letter_code
_entity_poly.pdbx_strand_id
1 'polypeptide(L)'
;MSLIFGPATFDQDGHPGLTMLDMISTRLIGVGQYQISAEEADVIDMRYVSADSTTSAATAGSGRALGDTSNGFPGDYRVQYFDDAGELTGDLDLRIQRAGPAYRLIWRHRRQNVSLPAAVGEVVFEGVGLPDGDRSLAISYWMAEEVSAAIERRPLL
;
A
#
# COMPACT_ATOMS: atom_id res chain seq x y z
N MET A 1 -4.10 34.11 28.73
CA MET A 1 -3.64 32.99 27.89
C MET A 1 -3.97 31.71 28.64
N SER A 2 -5.16 31.14 28.38
CA SER A 2 -5.62 29.90 28.98
C SER A 2 -5.74 28.87 27.86
N LEU A 3 -4.95 27.81 27.93
CA LEU A 3 -5.12 26.60 27.13
C LEU A 3 -5.62 25.51 28.08
N ILE A 4 -6.89 25.16 27.94
CA ILE A 4 -7.51 24.02 28.60
C ILE A 4 -7.28 22.83 27.64
N PHE A 5 -6.38 21.92 28.00
CA PHE A 5 -6.31 20.59 27.40
C PHE A 5 -7.20 19.65 28.23
N GLY A 6 -8.20 19.05 27.58
CA GLY A 6 -9.06 18.01 28.18
C GLY A 6 -8.28 16.72 28.44
N PRO A 7 -8.76 15.85 29.36
CA PRO A 7 -7.97 14.78 29.93
C PRO A 7 -7.85 13.57 28.99
N ALA A 8 -6.66 12.97 29.00
CA ALA A 8 -6.43 11.62 28.48
C ALA A 8 -7.22 10.60 29.32
N THR A 9 -7.95 9.70 28.65
CA THR A 9 -8.65 8.58 29.28
C THR A 9 -7.70 7.39 29.38
N PHE A 10 -7.36 7.00 30.60
CA PHE A 10 -6.58 5.80 30.91
C PHE A 10 -7.53 4.63 31.24
N ASP A 11 -7.21 3.43 30.78
CA ASP A 11 -7.80 2.18 31.29
C ASP A 11 -7.15 1.82 32.64
N GLN A 12 -7.84 1.01 33.46
CA GLN A 12 -7.56 0.80 34.88
C GLN A 12 -6.21 0.14 35.22
N ASP A 13 -5.43 -0.31 34.23
CA ASP A 13 -4.15 -1.01 34.46
C ASP A 13 -2.90 -0.33 33.87
N GLY A 14 -2.97 0.93 33.44
CA GLY A 14 -1.77 1.77 33.22
C GLY A 14 -0.79 1.33 32.12
N HIS A 15 -1.15 0.36 31.29
CA HIS A 15 -0.43 0.08 30.05
C HIS A 15 -0.92 1.02 28.94
N PRO A 16 -0.04 1.54 28.06
CA PRO A 16 -0.49 2.16 26.81
C PRO A 16 -1.11 1.06 25.94
N GLY A 17 -2.39 0.79 26.17
CA GLY A 17 -3.20 -0.03 25.29
C GLY A 17 -3.34 0.73 23.98
N LEU A 18 -2.72 0.21 22.93
CA LEU A 18 -3.07 0.59 21.56
C LEU A 18 -4.59 0.47 21.46
N THR A 19 -5.30 1.59 21.28
CA THR A 19 -6.74 1.52 21.15
C THR A 19 -7.06 0.83 19.82
N MET A 20 -8.12 0.00 19.75
CA MET A 20 -8.57 -0.54 18.44
C MET A 20 -8.86 0.58 17.42
N LEU A 21 -9.11 1.80 17.89
CA LEU A 21 -9.30 2.99 17.07
C LEU A 21 -7.98 3.49 16.45
N ASP A 22 -6.86 3.44 17.20
CA ASP A 22 -5.52 3.70 16.66
C ASP A 22 -5.07 2.59 15.70
N MET A 23 -5.58 1.37 15.87
CA MET A 23 -5.32 0.25 14.95
C MET A 23 -6.05 0.35 13.60
N ILE A 24 -7.00 1.28 13.42
CA ILE A 24 -7.76 1.45 12.17
C ILE A 24 -7.87 2.94 11.80
N SER A 25 -6.72 3.62 11.71
CA SER A 25 -6.62 4.86 10.90
C SER A 25 -5.81 4.63 9.62
N THR A 26 -5.59 3.38 9.24
CA THR A 26 -5.03 3.02 7.94
C THR A 26 -6.18 2.62 7.03
N ARG A 27 -6.67 3.57 6.23
CA ARG A 27 -7.72 3.28 5.25
C ARG A 27 -7.20 2.21 4.30
N LEU A 28 -7.80 1.01 4.34
CA LEU A 28 -7.61 0.02 3.30
C LEU A 28 -7.92 0.70 1.97
N ILE A 29 -6.93 0.75 1.08
CA ILE A 29 -7.09 1.40 -0.22
C ILE A 29 -7.59 0.40 -1.22
N GLY A 30 -7.09 -0.83 -1.19
CA GLY A 30 -7.48 -1.80 -2.20
C GLY A 30 -6.97 -3.21 -1.95
N VAL A 31 -7.36 -4.07 -2.88
CA VAL A 31 -6.95 -5.47 -2.97
C VAL A 31 -6.42 -5.74 -4.37
N GLY A 32 -5.60 -6.78 -4.51
CA GLY A 32 -5.09 -7.17 -5.81
C GLY A 32 -4.58 -8.59 -5.85
N GLN A 33 -4.25 -9.06 -7.05
CA GLN A 33 -3.62 -10.35 -7.30
C GLN A 33 -2.37 -10.12 -8.12
N TYR A 34 -1.25 -10.65 -7.64
CA TYR A 34 0.03 -10.65 -8.32
C TYR A 34 0.32 -12.04 -8.85
N GLN A 35 0.84 -12.11 -10.06
CA GLN A 35 1.11 -13.34 -10.78
C GLN A 35 2.51 -13.26 -11.38
N ILE A 36 3.41 -14.17 -11.02
CA ILE A 36 4.70 -14.27 -11.71
C ILE A 36 4.41 -14.76 -13.15
N SER A 37 4.84 -13.98 -14.14
CA SER A 37 4.56 -14.25 -15.55
C SER A 37 5.20 -15.55 -16.02
N ALA A 38 4.44 -16.40 -16.70
CA ALA A 38 4.96 -17.64 -17.28
C ALA A 38 5.69 -17.42 -18.61
N GLU A 39 5.47 -16.28 -19.25
CA GLU A 39 5.94 -15.97 -20.59
C GLU A 39 7.21 -15.12 -20.56
N GLU A 40 7.33 -14.24 -19.55
CA GLU A 40 8.44 -13.32 -19.42
C GLU A 40 9.16 -13.54 -18.07
N ALA A 41 10.48 -13.72 -18.13
CA ALA A 41 11.30 -13.80 -16.92
C ALA A 41 11.33 -12.44 -16.21
N ASP A 42 11.40 -12.44 -14.87
CA ASP A 42 11.55 -11.25 -14.04
C ASP A 42 10.37 -10.26 -14.15
N VAL A 43 9.19 -10.79 -14.48
CA VAL A 43 7.94 -10.06 -14.61
C VAL A 43 6.89 -10.60 -13.64
N ILE A 44 6.22 -9.69 -12.95
CA ILE A 44 5.01 -9.97 -12.18
C ILE A 44 3.86 -9.13 -12.77
N ASP A 45 2.84 -9.82 -13.26
CA ASP A 45 1.59 -9.22 -13.73
C ASP A 45 0.66 -9.00 -12.53
N MET A 46 -0.08 -7.89 -12.56
CA MET A 46 -0.93 -7.48 -11.45
C MET A 46 -2.31 -7.09 -11.94
N ARG A 47 -3.32 -7.43 -11.12
CA ARG A 47 -4.66 -6.88 -11.22
C ARG A 47 -5.07 -6.35 -9.86
N TYR A 48 -5.69 -5.19 -9.81
CA TYR A 48 -6.09 -4.60 -8.55
C TYR A 48 -7.46 -3.94 -8.65
N VAL A 49 -8.07 -3.78 -7.48
CA VAL A 49 -9.26 -2.97 -7.26
C VAL A 49 -8.92 -2.00 -6.13
N SER A 50 -9.03 -0.72 -6.41
CA SER A 50 -8.81 0.37 -5.47
C SER A 50 -10.14 1.04 -5.16
N ALA A 51 -10.36 1.40 -3.91
CA ALA A 51 -11.41 2.32 -3.52
C ALA A 51 -10.98 3.74 -3.91
N ASP A 52 -11.79 4.43 -4.71
CA ASP A 52 -11.67 5.87 -4.89
C ASP A 52 -12.43 6.57 -3.78
N SER A 53 -11.69 7.27 -2.92
CA SER A 53 -12.25 8.05 -1.81
C SER A 53 -13.18 9.19 -2.25
N THR A 54 -13.12 9.58 -3.52
CA THR A 54 -13.85 10.74 -4.08
C THR A 54 -15.23 10.33 -4.61
N THR A 55 -15.33 9.15 -5.21
CA THR A 55 -16.55 8.70 -5.91
C THR A 55 -17.29 7.57 -5.20
N SER A 56 -16.70 7.00 -4.13
CA SER A 56 -17.18 5.75 -3.52
C SER A 56 -17.30 4.58 -4.51
N ALA A 57 -16.70 4.71 -5.70
CA ALA A 57 -16.63 3.68 -6.71
C ALA A 57 -15.31 2.92 -6.57
N ALA A 58 -15.36 1.61 -6.80
CA ALA A 58 -14.17 0.81 -6.92
C ALA A 58 -13.62 0.96 -8.34
N THR A 59 -12.37 1.36 -8.49
CA THR A 59 -11.66 1.39 -9.77
C THR A 59 -10.83 0.13 -9.90
N ALA A 60 -10.94 -0.54 -11.05
CA ALA A 60 -10.12 -1.68 -11.38
C ALA A 60 -8.96 -1.22 -12.28
N GLY A 61 -7.81 -1.87 -12.14
CA GLY A 61 -6.66 -1.58 -12.96
C GLY A 61 -5.74 -2.78 -13.10
N SER A 62 -4.68 -2.57 -13.88
CA SER A 62 -3.63 -3.55 -14.09
C SER A 62 -2.28 -2.99 -13.69
N GLY A 63 -1.31 -3.85 -13.45
CA GLY A 63 0.04 -3.40 -13.15
C GLY A 63 1.06 -4.41 -13.61
N ARG A 64 2.30 -3.96 -13.65
CA ARG A 64 3.44 -4.78 -14.05
C ARG A 64 4.64 -4.41 -13.19
N ALA A 65 5.25 -5.41 -12.58
CA ALA A 65 6.52 -5.25 -11.89
C ALA A 65 7.66 -5.96 -12.62
N LEU A 66 8.82 -5.31 -12.60
CA LEU A 66 10.07 -5.81 -13.14
C LEU A 66 11.09 -5.96 -12.02
N GLY A 67 11.67 -7.16 -11.89
CA GLY A 67 12.67 -7.49 -10.87
C GLY A 67 12.91 -9.00 -10.77
N ASP A 68 13.96 -9.42 -10.08
CA ASP A 68 14.37 -10.83 -9.99
C ASP A 68 13.23 -11.70 -9.39
N THR A 69 12.79 -12.68 -10.16
CA THR A 69 11.73 -13.63 -9.76
C THR A 69 12.25 -15.05 -9.51
N SER A 70 13.57 -15.27 -9.59
CA SER A 70 14.21 -16.58 -9.44
C SER A 70 13.92 -17.25 -8.09
N ASN A 71 13.69 -16.44 -7.04
CA ASN A 71 13.36 -16.89 -5.70
C ASN A 71 11.86 -16.76 -5.36
N GLY A 72 11.00 -16.66 -6.39
CA GLY A 72 9.57 -16.38 -6.23
C GLY A 72 9.29 -14.88 -6.07
N PHE A 73 8.40 -14.54 -5.14
CA PHE A 73 8.00 -13.14 -4.88
C PHE A 73 8.96 -12.28 -4.05
N PRO A 74 9.81 -12.81 -3.14
CA PRO A 74 10.71 -11.94 -2.37
C PRO A 74 11.72 -11.22 -3.26
N GLY A 75 11.79 -9.89 -3.13
CA GLY A 75 12.70 -9.09 -3.93
C GLY A 75 12.36 -7.60 -3.90
N ASP A 76 13.14 -6.84 -4.66
CA ASP A 76 12.91 -5.44 -4.96
C ASP A 76 12.53 -5.32 -6.44
N TYR A 77 11.45 -4.59 -6.71
CA TYR A 77 10.82 -4.50 -8.01
C TYR A 77 10.52 -3.03 -8.35
N ARG A 78 10.68 -2.67 -9.62
CA ARG A 78 10.04 -1.48 -10.16
C ARG A 78 8.63 -1.85 -10.58
N VAL A 79 7.61 -1.19 -10.06
CA VAL A 79 6.22 -1.47 -10.40
C VAL A 79 5.54 -0.28 -11.06
N GLN A 80 4.73 -0.57 -12.08
CA GLN A 80 3.90 0.40 -12.77
C GLN A 80 2.43 -0.05 -12.71
N TYR A 81 1.53 0.90 -12.45
CA TYR A 81 0.08 0.68 -12.40
C TYR A 81 -0.62 1.49 -13.47
N PHE A 82 -1.65 0.90 -14.04
CA PHE A 82 -2.45 1.44 -15.12
C PHE A 82 -3.93 1.33 -14.76
N ASP A 83 -4.70 2.36 -15.08
CA ASP A 83 -6.15 2.30 -14.97
C ASP A 83 -6.79 1.40 -16.06
N ASP A 84 -8.11 1.39 -16.12
CA ASP A 84 -8.89 0.63 -17.09
C ASP A 84 -8.74 1.17 -18.53
N ALA A 85 -8.38 2.46 -18.68
CA ALA A 85 -8.03 3.07 -19.97
C ALA A 85 -6.59 2.76 -20.40
N GLY A 86 -5.77 2.17 -19.52
CA GLY A 86 -4.36 1.88 -19.77
C GLY A 86 -3.43 3.07 -19.52
N GLU A 87 -3.92 4.13 -18.88
CA GLU A 87 -3.13 5.30 -18.51
C GLU A 87 -2.30 5.00 -17.26
N LEU A 88 -1.04 5.45 -17.24
CA LEU A 88 -0.11 5.20 -16.15
C LEU A 88 -0.52 6.01 -14.90
N THR A 89 -1.04 5.33 -13.88
CA THR A 89 -1.51 5.93 -12.62
C THR A 89 -0.49 5.88 -11.49
N GLY A 90 0.58 5.09 -11.63
CA GLY A 90 1.66 5.06 -10.65
C GLY A 90 2.93 4.36 -11.12
N ASP A 91 4.09 4.87 -10.68
CA ASP A 91 5.40 4.24 -10.84
C ASP A 91 6.10 4.27 -9.47
N LEU A 92 6.36 3.09 -8.89
CA LEU A 92 6.80 2.92 -7.50
C LEU A 92 7.93 1.89 -7.40
N ASP A 93 8.70 1.98 -6.33
CA ASP A 93 9.64 0.93 -5.94
C ASP A 93 8.94 0.03 -4.93
N LEU A 94 8.70 -1.22 -5.30
CA LEU A 94 8.04 -2.23 -4.48
C LEU A 94 9.09 -3.16 -3.88
N ARG A 95 9.06 -3.35 -2.57
CA ARG A 95 9.80 -4.40 -1.88
C ARG A 95 8.84 -5.43 -1.31
N ILE A 96 9.06 -6.69 -1.65
CA ILE A 96 8.32 -7.83 -1.10
C ILE A 96 9.26 -8.63 -0.19
N GLN A 97 8.83 -8.86 1.04
CA GLN A 97 9.60 -9.62 2.04
C GLN A 97 8.76 -10.77 2.57
N ARG A 98 9.38 -11.95 2.72
CA ARG A 98 8.71 -13.06 3.38
C ARG A 98 8.55 -12.76 4.88
N ALA A 99 7.34 -12.95 5.39
CA ALA A 99 6.95 -12.71 6.78
C ALA A 99 6.16 -13.93 7.29
N GLY A 100 6.88 -15.01 7.61
CA GLY A 100 6.28 -16.28 7.98
C GLY A 100 5.52 -16.91 6.79
N PRO A 101 4.22 -17.27 6.95
CA PRO A 101 3.41 -17.83 5.85
C PRO A 101 2.93 -16.77 4.85
N ALA A 102 3.10 -15.49 5.17
CA ALA A 102 2.66 -14.36 4.36
C ALA A 102 3.85 -13.57 3.80
N TYR A 103 3.54 -12.52 3.06
CA TYR A 103 4.51 -11.53 2.59
C TYR A 103 4.14 -10.16 3.10
N ARG A 104 5.14 -9.36 3.45
CA ARG A 104 5.02 -7.92 3.67
C ARG A 104 5.38 -7.20 2.37
N LEU A 105 4.56 -6.25 1.98
CA LEU A 105 4.78 -5.40 0.81
C LEU A 105 4.96 -3.95 1.26
N ILE A 106 5.97 -3.29 0.68
CA ILE A 106 6.30 -1.90 0.97
C ILE A 106 6.50 -1.19 -0.36
N TRP A 107 5.69 -0.17 -0.65
CA TRP A 107 5.83 0.66 -1.84
C TRP A 107 6.45 2.00 -1.46
N ARG A 108 7.47 2.41 -2.21
CA ARG A 108 8.16 3.69 -2.05
C ARG A 108 7.92 4.59 -3.23
N HIS A 109 7.78 5.88 -2.92
CA HIS A 109 7.56 6.92 -3.91
C HIS A 109 8.74 7.03 -4.87
N ARG A 110 8.46 7.20 -6.16
CA ARG A 110 9.45 7.58 -7.17
C ARG A 110 9.06 8.90 -7.79
N ARG A 111 10.04 9.58 -8.40
CA ARG A 111 9.87 10.91 -9.03
C ARG A 111 8.74 10.98 -10.07
N GLN A 112 8.27 9.84 -10.57
CA GLN A 112 7.30 9.74 -11.64
C GLN A 112 5.94 9.30 -11.07
N ASN A 113 4.90 10.03 -11.45
CA ASN A 113 3.50 9.59 -11.49
C ASN A 113 2.68 9.38 -10.22
N VAL A 114 3.16 9.72 -9.02
CA VAL A 114 2.28 9.69 -7.83
C VAL A 114 2.29 11.03 -7.11
N SER A 115 1.22 11.83 -7.26
CA SER A 115 1.05 13.10 -6.55
C SER A 115 0.63 12.87 -5.09
N LEU A 116 1.46 12.14 -4.33
CA LEU A 116 1.31 11.98 -2.89
C LEU A 116 2.21 12.99 -2.16
N PRO A 117 1.84 13.42 -0.93
CA PRO A 117 2.69 14.27 -0.10
C PRO A 117 3.84 13.46 0.52
N ALA A 118 4.69 12.88 -0.33
CA ALA A 118 5.84 12.06 0.05
C ALA A 118 7.05 12.42 -0.80
N ALA A 119 8.24 12.44 -0.19
CA ALA A 119 9.50 12.58 -0.90
C ALA A 119 9.89 11.27 -1.59
N VAL A 120 10.77 11.36 -2.59
CA VAL A 120 11.28 10.19 -3.31
C VAL A 120 11.97 9.23 -2.33
N GLY A 121 11.60 7.96 -2.40
CA GLY A 121 12.10 6.90 -1.51
C GLY A 121 11.31 6.74 -0.21
N GLU A 122 10.38 7.65 0.12
CA GLU A 122 9.50 7.50 1.27
C GLU A 122 8.43 6.44 1.02
N VAL A 123 8.01 5.76 2.09
CA VAL A 123 6.97 4.73 2.01
C VAL A 123 5.62 5.41 1.82
N VAL A 124 4.93 5.02 0.76
CA VAL A 124 3.60 5.57 0.40
C VAL A 124 2.49 4.58 0.67
N PHE A 125 2.77 3.29 0.49
CA PHE A 125 1.83 2.22 0.78
C PHE A 125 2.54 1.10 1.52
N GLU A 126 1.75 0.41 2.33
CA GLU A 126 2.11 -0.84 2.98
C GLU A 126 1.02 -1.87 2.72
N GLY A 127 1.36 -3.14 2.86
CA GLY A 127 0.44 -4.21 2.54
C GLY A 127 0.91 -5.58 2.96
N VAL A 128 -0.01 -6.53 2.86
CA VAL A 128 0.22 -7.95 3.14
C VAL A 128 -0.25 -8.76 1.95
N GLY A 129 0.50 -9.83 1.65
CA GLY A 129 0.19 -10.79 0.61
C GLY A 129 0.11 -12.20 1.17
N LEU A 130 -0.87 -12.97 0.71
CA LEU A 130 -1.02 -14.40 0.98
C LEU A 130 -0.84 -15.19 -0.32
N PRO A 131 -0.01 -16.24 -0.34
CA PRO A 131 0.11 -17.10 -1.51
C PRO A 131 -1.24 -17.70 -1.89
N ASP A 132 -1.54 -17.69 -3.18
CA ASP A 132 -2.76 -18.26 -3.78
C ASP A 132 -2.38 -19.27 -4.87
N GLY A 133 -1.52 -20.22 -4.49
CA GLY A 133 -0.83 -21.14 -5.40
C GLY A 133 0.65 -20.80 -5.58
N ASP A 134 1.33 -21.52 -6.48
CA ASP A 134 2.80 -21.48 -6.57
C ASP A 134 3.35 -20.18 -7.16
N ARG A 135 2.53 -19.47 -7.95
CA ARG A 135 2.95 -18.28 -8.71
C ARG A 135 2.02 -17.10 -8.54
N SER A 136 1.09 -17.18 -7.59
CA SER A 136 0.04 -16.19 -7.37
C SER A 136 0.06 -15.70 -5.93
N LEU A 137 -0.25 -14.43 -5.74
CA LEU A 137 -0.25 -13.77 -4.44
C LEU A 137 -1.45 -12.83 -4.37
N ALA A 138 -2.40 -13.10 -3.47
CA ALA A 138 -3.49 -12.20 -3.17
C ALA A 138 -3.00 -11.15 -2.16
N ILE A 139 -3.19 -9.87 -2.44
CA ILE A 139 -2.70 -8.76 -1.63
C ILE A 139 -3.81 -7.85 -1.15
N SER A 140 -3.57 -7.20 -0.01
CA SER A 140 -4.32 -6.05 0.48
C SER A 140 -3.31 -4.95 0.85
N TYR A 141 -3.65 -3.70 0.54
CA TYR A 141 -2.74 -2.58 0.75
C TYR A 141 -3.48 -1.32 1.23
N TRP A 142 -2.73 -0.47 1.93
CA TRP A 142 -3.21 0.74 2.58
C TRP A 142 -2.16 1.85 2.51
N MET A 143 -2.58 3.08 2.79
CA MET A 143 -1.66 4.22 2.83
C MET A 143 -0.71 4.12 4.02
N ALA A 144 0.56 4.46 3.83
CA ALA A 144 1.45 4.65 4.97
C ALA A 144 0.89 5.73 5.92
N GLU A 145 1.05 5.54 7.23
CA GLU A 145 0.48 6.42 8.27
C GLU A 145 0.87 7.89 8.07
N GLU A 146 2.15 8.15 7.79
CA GLU A 146 2.67 9.51 7.58
C GLU A 146 2.01 10.20 6.40
N VAL A 147 1.78 9.46 5.30
CA VAL A 147 1.14 9.99 4.10
C VAL A 147 -0.36 10.20 4.34
N SER A 148 -1.03 9.28 5.05
CA SER A 148 -2.43 9.43 5.44
C SER A 148 -2.63 10.67 6.30
N ALA A 149 -1.81 10.84 7.34
CA ALA A 149 -1.86 11.98 8.23
C ALA A 149 -1.56 13.31 7.50
N ALA A 150 -0.65 13.31 6.51
CA ALA A 150 -0.37 14.49 5.70
C ALA A 150 -1.55 14.91 4.83
N ILE A 151 -2.32 13.95 4.28
CA ILE A 151 -3.54 14.24 3.52
C ILE A 151 -4.64 14.79 4.43
N GLU A 152 -4.87 14.18 5.60
CA GLU A 152 -5.91 14.61 6.55
C GLU A 152 -5.66 16.00 7.14
N ARG A 153 -4.40 16.41 7.26
CA ARG A 153 -4.03 17.76 7.72
C ARG A 153 -4.21 18.85 6.66
N ARG A 154 -4.52 18.52 5.41
CA ARG A 154 -4.83 19.55 4.40
C ARG A 154 -6.21 20.13 4.68
N PRO A 155 -6.34 21.46 4.87
CA PRO A 155 -7.65 22.08 4.97
C PRO A 155 -8.41 21.84 3.65
N LEU A 156 -9.66 21.38 3.77
CA LEU A 156 -10.61 21.39 2.67
C LEU A 156 -10.78 22.85 2.25
N LEU A 157 -10.15 23.23 1.13
CA LEU A 157 -10.36 24.53 0.48
C LEU A 157 -11.69 24.52 -0.25
#